data_AF-A0A495JFV9-F1
#
_entry.id   AF-A0A495JFV9-F1
#
_cell.length_a   1.000
_cell.length_b   1.000
_cell.length_c   1.000
_cell.angle_alpha   90.00
_cell.angle_beta   90.00
_cell.angle_gamma   90.00
#
_symmetry.space_group_name_H-M   'P 1'
#
loop_
_entity.id
_entity.type
_entity.pdbx_description
1 polymer ?
#
loop_
_entity_poly.entity_id
_entity_poly.type
_entity_poly.pdbx_seq_one_letter_code
_entity_poly.pdbx_strand_id
1 'polypeptide(L)'
;MHIPQPFARALRRLLALSSAALLGAGPGLVTAAPAGAAGVGYVRLAHLSPDTPAVDVYLGAATGSAEPRVFPAVGYGVVSGYLSLPVGRYAVAMRQAGAPASAPPVLTTEVAVTAGNAYTVAGVGRYADLGLRVLDDDLSAPDSGWSKVRVVQASVRAPVIDIAAAAGPTIANGVQFATTTPYTQVRPGSWKLSLNSTGGAPTTSDVSLAAGTVYSLLVLDGKQGGLTTELRVDAKGGSVVPAGGVDAGAGGARAAVAGQDPGRRVDTMDATEPTDRAYPFIAATAVGGVLLALLAAATVLLLRRRARRTW
;
A
#
# COMPACT_ATOMS: atom_id res chain seq x y z
N MET A 1 -25.59 77.29 -25.44
CA MET A 1 -25.19 77.45 -26.85
C MET A 1 -25.07 76.06 -27.45
N HIS A 2 -26.04 75.64 -28.27
CA HIS A 2 -26.04 74.30 -28.89
C HIS A 2 -26.67 74.40 -30.28
N ILE A 3 -26.01 73.81 -31.27
CA ILE A 3 -26.33 73.88 -32.71
C ILE A 3 -27.04 72.57 -33.12
N PRO A 4 -27.91 72.56 -34.16
CA PRO A 4 -29.06 71.64 -34.19
C PRO A 4 -28.92 70.51 -35.23
N GLN A 5 -30.08 69.96 -35.66
CA GLN A 5 -30.36 69.12 -36.84
C GLN A 5 -30.45 67.57 -36.59
N PRO A 6 -31.07 66.76 -37.48
CA PRO A 6 -32.49 66.90 -37.87
C PRO A 6 -33.24 65.58 -38.25
N PHE A 7 -34.49 65.74 -38.71
CA PHE A 7 -35.24 64.94 -39.69
C PHE A 7 -35.56 63.45 -39.44
N ALA A 8 -36.86 63.20 -39.28
CA ALA A 8 -37.49 61.90 -39.49
C ALA A 8 -37.38 61.40 -40.94
N ARG A 9 -37.31 60.07 -41.14
CA ARG A 9 -37.64 59.43 -42.42
C ARG A 9 -38.46 58.14 -42.24
N ALA A 10 -39.61 58.15 -42.90
CA ALA A 10 -40.25 57.04 -43.61
C ALA A 10 -40.51 55.71 -42.86
N LEU A 11 -41.75 55.62 -42.37
CA LEU A 11 -42.58 54.41 -42.33
C LEU A 11 -42.33 53.43 -43.50
N ARG A 12 -42.01 52.17 -43.20
CA ARG A 12 -42.42 50.99 -44.00
C ARG A 12 -42.76 49.82 -43.06
N ARG A 13 -44.05 49.59 -42.84
CA ARG A 13 -44.56 48.28 -42.41
C ARG A 13 -44.78 47.43 -43.66
N LEU A 14 -44.40 46.15 -43.63
CA LEU A 14 -45.12 45.06 -44.31
C LEU A 14 -44.67 43.74 -43.68
N LEU A 15 -45.63 42.90 -43.32
CA LEU A 15 -45.38 41.56 -42.78
C LEU A 15 -45.03 40.60 -43.93
N ALA A 16 -44.17 39.64 -43.65
CA ALA A 16 -44.13 38.37 -44.37
C ALA A 16 -44.02 37.24 -43.34
N LEU A 17 -44.94 36.27 -43.39
CA LEU A 17 -44.92 35.11 -42.51
C LEU A 17 -43.88 34.10 -43.02
N SER A 18 -43.01 33.63 -42.13
CA SER A 18 -42.08 32.52 -42.38
C SER A 18 -42.27 31.45 -41.32
N SER A 19 -43.30 30.61 -41.48
CA SER A 19 -43.44 29.37 -40.72
C SER A 19 -42.52 28.31 -41.34
N ALA A 20 -41.51 27.83 -40.62
CA ALA A 20 -40.62 26.77 -41.09
C ALA A 20 -40.16 25.84 -39.96
N ALA A 21 -40.69 24.61 -39.98
CA ALA A 21 -40.13 23.36 -39.44
C ALA A 21 -39.41 23.38 -38.06
N LEU A 22 -40.13 22.97 -37.02
CA LEU A 22 -39.50 22.23 -35.92
C LEU A 22 -39.05 20.86 -36.46
N LEU A 23 -37.76 20.68 -36.71
CA LEU A 23 -37.14 19.37 -36.87
C LEU A 23 -36.73 18.86 -35.48
N GLY A 24 -37.32 17.74 -35.07
CA GLY A 24 -37.16 17.19 -33.73
C GLY A 24 -35.76 16.64 -33.47
N ALA A 25 -34.98 17.34 -32.64
CA ALA A 25 -33.84 16.75 -31.94
C ALA A 25 -34.38 15.90 -30.78
N GLY A 26 -34.63 14.62 -31.03
CA GLY A 26 -34.95 13.67 -29.97
C GLY A 26 -33.79 13.55 -28.97
N PRO A 27 -34.05 13.26 -27.68
CA PRO A 27 -33.00 13.02 -26.71
C PRO A 27 -32.20 11.79 -27.15
N GLY A 28 -31.00 12.02 -27.68
CA GLY A 28 -30.06 10.96 -27.98
C GLY A 28 -29.75 10.22 -26.69
N LEU A 29 -30.25 8.99 -26.55
CA LEU A 29 -29.84 8.09 -25.48
C LEU A 29 -28.36 7.78 -25.69
N VAL A 30 -27.50 8.55 -25.03
CA VAL A 30 -26.09 8.23 -24.88
C VAL A 30 -26.04 6.99 -24.00
N THR A 31 -26.15 5.82 -24.62
CA THR A 31 -25.80 4.56 -23.98
C THR A 31 -24.32 4.65 -23.66
N ALA A 32 -24.01 4.98 -22.40
CA ALA A 32 -22.66 4.88 -21.90
C ALA A 32 -22.17 3.46 -22.24
N ALA A 33 -21.11 3.37 -23.05
CA ALA A 33 -20.46 2.08 -23.27
C ALA A 33 -20.17 1.49 -21.88
N PRO A 34 -20.42 0.18 -21.66
CA PRO A 34 -20.10 -0.42 -20.38
C PRO A 34 -18.63 -0.13 -20.13
N ALA A 35 -18.34 0.53 -19.00
CA ALA A 35 -16.96 0.78 -18.59
C ALA A 35 -16.32 -0.59 -18.43
N GLY A 36 -15.58 -1.02 -19.45
CA GLY A 36 -15.00 -2.35 -19.50
C GLY A 36 -14.22 -2.56 -18.23
N ALA A 37 -14.57 -3.61 -17.47
CA ALA A 37 -14.10 -3.80 -16.11
C ALA A 37 -12.59 -3.62 -16.07
N ALA A 38 -12.14 -2.49 -15.53
CA ALA A 38 -10.73 -2.15 -15.54
C ALA A 38 -10.00 -3.26 -14.81
N GLY A 39 -9.04 -3.89 -15.49
CA GLY A 39 -8.30 -5.01 -14.90
C GLY A 39 -7.76 -4.60 -13.53
N VAL A 40 -7.75 -5.53 -12.59
CA VAL A 40 -7.14 -5.29 -11.28
C VAL A 40 -5.76 -5.93 -11.23
N GLY A 41 -4.83 -5.24 -10.58
CA GLY A 41 -3.58 -5.81 -10.10
C GLY A 41 -3.51 -5.66 -8.58
N TYR A 42 -2.44 -6.17 -7.98
CA TYR A 42 -2.33 -6.27 -6.53
C TYR A 42 -1.08 -5.56 -6.01
N VAL A 43 -1.22 -4.76 -4.95
CA VAL A 43 -0.07 -4.13 -4.27
C VAL A 43 -0.13 -4.47 -2.79
N ARG A 44 1.00 -4.82 -2.18
CA ARG A 44 1.18 -4.80 -0.72
C ARG A 44 2.38 -3.94 -0.33
N LEU A 45 2.39 -3.51 0.92
CA LEU A 45 3.43 -2.67 1.51
C LEU A 45 4.21 -3.47 2.54
N ALA A 46 5.53 -3.28 2.62
CA ALA A 46 6.40 -3.95 3.59
C ALA A 46 7.42 -2.98 4.21
N HIS A 47 7.62 -3.06 5.52
CA HIS A 47 8.66 -2.31 6.22
C HIS A 47 9.77 -3.26 6.68
N LEU A 48 10.88 -3.24 5.96
CA LEU A 48 11.97 -4.20 6.05
C LEU A 48 13.33 -3.55 6.37
N SER A 49 13.31 -2.27 6.79
CA SER A 49 14.46 -1.62 7.44
C SER A 49 14.39 -1.82 8.97
N PRO A 50 15.40 -2.45 9.61
CA PRO A 50 15.34 -2.81 11.04
C PRO A 50 15.59 -1.66 12.02
N ASP A 51 16.33 -0.63 11.59
CA ASP A 51 16.74 0.53 12.40
C ASP A 51 15.96 1.81 12.04
N THR A 52 15.07 1.74 11.05
CA THR A 52 14.13 2.82 10.74
C THR A 52 12.96 2.82 11.73
N PRO A 53 12.63 3.96 12.39
CA PRO A 53 11.43 4.10 13.20
C PRO A 53 10.15 3.88 12.37
N ALA A 54 9.03 3.60 13.03
CA ALA A 54 7.77 3.41 12.34
C ALA A 54 7.39 4.62 11.44
N VAL A 55 6.80 4.33 10.29
CA VAL A 55 6.40 5.31 9.28
C VAL A 55 4.91 5.22 8.97
N ASP A 56 4.33 6.35 8.55
CA ASP A 56 3.03 6.37 7.90
C ASP A 56 3.24 6.22 6.40
N VAL A 57 2.66 5.18 5.81
CA VAL A 57 2.76 4.90 4.37
C VAL A 57 1.46 5.29 3.67
N TYR A 58 1.59 6.04 2.58
CA TYR A 58 0.49 6.57 1.79
C TYR A 58 0.55 5.93 0.40
N LEU A 59 -0.55 5.30 -0.04
CA LEU A 59 -0.69 4.67 -1.34
C LEU A 59 -1.86 5.34 -2.08
N GLY A 60 -1.55 6.14 -3.11
CA GLY A 60 -2.55 6.87 -3.90
C GLY A 60 -2.31 6.71 -5.40
N ALA A 61 -3.34 6.93 -6.20
CA ALA A 61 -3.16 7.00 -7.66
C ALA A 61 -2.22 8.17 -8.00
N ALA A 62 -1.28 7.95 -8.94
CA ALA A 62 -0.32 8.98 -9.35
C ALA A 62 -0.99 10.13 -10.12
N THR A 63 -2.22 9.91 -10.63
CA THR A 63 -3.06 10.92 -11.26
C THR A 63 -4.49 10.84 -10.72
N GLY A 64 -5.21 11.96 -10.77
CA GLY A 64 -6.58 12.08 -10.23
C GLY A 64 -6.63 12.75 -8.86
N SER A 65 -7.80 12.69 -8.23
CA SER A 65 -8.11 13.38 -6.95
C SER A 65 -8.66 12.43 -5.88
N ALA A 66 -8.40 11.12 -6.02
CA ALA A 66 -8.75 10.15 -5.00
C ALA A 66 -7.81 10.27 -3.81
N GLU A 67 -8.35 10.32 -2.59
CA GLU A 67 -7.56 10.34 -1.36
C GLU A 67 -6.66 9.09 -1.25
N PRO A 68 -5.39 9.23 -0.86
CA PRO A 68 -4.49 8.10 -0.70
C PRO A 68 -4.92 7.24 0.49
N ARG A 69 -4.81 5.91 0.34
CA ARG A 69 -4.97 5.00 1.46
C ARG A 69 -3.76 5.11 2.39
N VAL A 70 -4.03 5.35 3.68
CA VAL A 70 -3.00 5.55 4.71
C VAL A 70 -2.85 4.28 5.56
N PHE A 71 -1.61 3.91 5.82
CA PHE A 71 -1.19 2.83 6.71
C PHE A 71 -0.36 3.47 7.82
N PRO A 72 -0.95 3.76 8.99
CA PRO A 72 -0.26 4.48 10.06
C PRO A 72 0.67 3.57 10.85
N ALA A 73 1.77 4.15 11.37
CA ALA A 73 2.71 3.54 12.30
C ALA A 73 3.19 2.13 11.88
N VAL A 74 3.47 1.93 10.59
CA VAL A 74 4.04 0.69 10.05
C VAL A 74 5.47 0.56 10.55
N GLY A 75 5.74 -0.45 11.39
CA GLY A 75 7.07 -0.74 11.93
C GLY A 75 7.75 -1.94 11.26
N TYR A 76 9.01 -2.19 11.64
CA TYR A 76 9.81 -3.29 11.08
C TYR A 76 9.14 -4.67 11.16
N GLY A 77 9.25 -5.43 10.07
CA GLY A 77 8.63 -6.74 9.88
C GLY A 77 7.16 -6.69 9.46
N VAL A 78 6.50 -5.53 9.54
CA VAL A 78 5.10 -5.42 9.12
C VAL A 78 5.01 -5.48 7.59
N VAL A 79 4.17 -6.40 7.11
CA VAL A 79 3.74 -6.51 5.72
C VAL A 79 2.22 -6.50 5.68
N SER A 80 1.63 -5.66 4.83
CA SER A 80 0.18 -5.58 4.64
C SER A 80 -0.37 -6.80 3.91
N GLY A 81 -1.69 -7.01 3.99
CA GLY A 81 -2.38 -7.79 2.97
C GLY A 81 -2.24 -7.13 1.59
N TYR A 82 -2.47 -7.90 0.53
CA TYR A 82 -2.55 -7.33 -0.81
C TYR A 82 -3.82 -6.51 -0.98
N LEU A 83 -3.72 -5.42 -1.71
CA LEU A 83 -4.81 -4.54 -2.08
C LEU A 83 -5.13 -4.76 -3.55
N SER A 84 -6.39 -5.09 -3.84
CA SER A 84 -6.92 -5.10 -5.22
C SER A 84 -7.07 -3.66 -5.70
N LEU A 85 -6.31 -3.28 -6.72
CA LEU A 85 -6.26 -1.93 -7.29
C LEU A 85 -6.57 -1.98 -8.80
N PRO A 86 -7.36 -1.05 -9.34
CA PRO A 86 -7.46 -0.85 -10.79
C PRO A 86 -6.09 -0.65 -11.44
N VAL A 87 -5.88 -1.14 -12.66
CA VAL A 87 -4.66 -0.87 -13.44
C VAL A 87 -4.35 0.63 -13.52
N GLY A 88 -3.08 0.98 -13.34
CA GLY A 88 -2.65 2.38 -13.29
C GLY A 88 -1.31 2.56 -12.59
N ARG A 89 -0.85 3.81 -12.52
CA ARG A 89 0.34 4.19 -11.76
C ARG A 89 -0.09 4.68 -10.38
N TYR A 90 0.62 4.22 -9.35
CA TYR A 90 0.35 4.58 -7.96
C TYR A 90 1.62 5.09 -7.28
N ALA A 91 1.53 6.24 -6.63
CA ALA A 91 2.59 6.77 -5.78
C ALA A 91 2.53 6.11 -4.39
N VAL A 92 3.67 5.64 -3.91
CA VAL A 92 3.86 5.18 -2.53
C VAL A 92 4.80 6.15 -1.83
N ALA A 93 4.30 6.85 -0.83
CA ALA A 93 5.02 7.88 -0.09
C ALA A 93 5.12 7.49 1.40
N MET A 94 6.34 7.46 1.94
CA MET A 94 6.61 7.21 3.36
C MET A 94 6.89 8.52 4.09
N ARG A 95 6.22 8.73 5.22
CA ARG A 95 6.42 9.86 6.15
C ARG A 95 6.77 9.33 7.53
N GLN A 96 7.47 10.13 8.35
CA GLN A 96 7.62 9.82 9.76
C GLN A 96 6.24 9.62 10.42
N ALA A 97 6.08 8.58 11.24
CA ALA A 97 4.78 8.29 11.84
C ALA A 97 4.24 9.47 12.68
N GLY A 98 2.96 9.79 12.50
CA GLY A 98 2.29 10.91 13.14
C GLY A 98 2.59 12.29 12.52
N ALA A 99 3.40 12.36 11.46
CA ALA A 99 3.59 13.62 10.73
C ALA A 99 2.32 14.02 9.96
N PRO A 100 2.00 15.32 9.84
CA PRO A 100 0.87 15.77 9.02
C PRO A 100 0.96 15.24 7.59
N ALA A 101 -0.18 14.92 6.96
CA ALA A 101 -0.21 14.44 5.57
C ALA A 101 0.38 15.44 4.57
N SER A 102 0.37 16.74 4.90
CA SER A 102 0.99 17.83 4.15
C SER A 102 2.51 17.92 4.30
N ALA A 103 3.12 17.18 5.24
CA ALA A 103 4.57 17.11 5.36
C ALA A 103 5.19 16.44 4.11
N PRO A 104 6.38 16.86 3.68
CA PRO A 104 7.08 16.21 2.59
C PRO A 104 7.39 14.74 2.96
N PRO A 105 7.23 13.79 2.02
CA PRO A 105 7.63 12.41 2.27
C PRO A 105 9.14 12.30 2.38
N VAL A 106 9.59 11.41 3.27
CA VAL A 106 11.02 11.06 3.45
C VAL A 106 11.51 10.27 2.23
N LEU A 107 10.64 9.37 1.71
CA LEU A 107 10.85 8.62 0.49
C LEU A 107 9.55 8.53 -0.31
N THR A 108 9.68 8.51 -1.63
CA THR A 108 8.60 8.24 -2.56
C THR A 108 9.07 7.28 -3.64
N THR A 109 8.16 6.44 -4.13
CA THR A 109 8.36 5.63 -5.34
C THR A 109 7.04 5.51 -6.09
N GLU A 110 7.08 4.98 -7.31
CA GLU A 110 5.88 4.70 -8.10
C GLU A 110 5.84 3.21 -8.47
N VAL A 111 4.65 2.60 -8.39
CA VAL A 111 4.37 1.26 -8.90
C VAL A 111 3.38 1.33 -10.06
N ALA A 112 3.73 0.70 -11.17
CA ALA A 112 2.86 0.55 -12.33
C ALA A 112 2.08 -0.77 -12.21
N VAL A 113 0.84 -0.67 -11.74
CA VAL A 113 -0.05 -1.82 -11.51
C VAL A 113 -0.65 -2.26 -12.84
N THR A 114 -0.40 -3.52 -13.21
CA THR A 114 -0.92 -4.16 -14.42
C THR A 114 -1.85 -5.33 -14.07
N ALA A 115 -2.75 -5.68 -14.99
CA ALA A 115 -3.85 -6.61 -14.72
C ALA A 115 -3.33 -8.04 -14.41
N GLY A 116 -3.82 -8.63 -13.32
CA GLY A 116 -3.44 -9.97 -12.85
C GLY A 116 -2.08 -10.07 -12.16
N ASN A 117 -1.26 -9.02 -12.20
CA ASN A 117 0.07 -9.00 -11.59
C ASN A 117 0.04 -8.45 -10.16
N ALA A 118 1.02 -8.87 -9.36
CA ALA A 118 1.14 -8.49 -7.96
C ALA A 118 2.52 -7.90 -7.65
N TYR A 119 2.56 -6.96 -6.71
CA TYR A 119 3.74 -6.18 -6.36
C TYR A 119 3.88 -5.99 -4.85
N THR A 120 5.10 -6.08 -4.34
CA THR A 120 5.44 -5.66 -2.98
C THR A 120 6.26 -4.36 -3.06
N VAL A 121 5.76 -3.28 -2.46
CA VAL A 121 6.55 -2.06 -2.28
C VAL A 121 7.17 -2.08 -0.87
N ALA A 122 8.48 -2.28 -0.81
CA ALA A 122 9.22 -2.50 0.42
C ALA A 122 10.15 -1.34 0.75
N GLY A 123 10.06 -0.81 1.97
CA GLY A 123 11.11 0.03 2.58
C GLY A 123 12.24 -0.87 3.08
N VAL A 124 13.43 -0.76 2.52
CA VAL A 124 14.59 -1.64 2.77
C VAL A 124 15.86 -0.83 3.01
N GLY A 125 16.89 -1.46 3.57
CA GLY A 125 18.17 -0.82 3.88
C GLY A 125 18.27 -0.41 5.35
N ARG A 126 19.38 0.25 5.71
CA ARG A 126 19.52 0.88 7.04
C ARG A 126 18.83 2.26 7.02
N TYR A 127 18.50 2.83 8.17
CA TYR A 127 17.92 4.17 8.22
C TYR A 127 18.78 5.24 7.52
N ALA A 128 20.11 5.12 7.62
CA ALA A 128 21.06 6.00 6.93
C ALA A 128 21.09 5.83 5.40
N ASP A 129 20.70 4.65 4.90
CA ASP A 129 20.74 4.25 3.48
C ASP A 129 19.34 3.74 3.03
N LEU A 130 18.28 4.36 3.56
CA LEU A 130 16.91 3.86 3.41
C LEU A 130 16.44 4.03 1.95
N GLY A 131 15.82 2.99 1.39
CA GLY A 131 15.28 3.02 0.04
C GLY A 131 13.94 2.32 -0.08
N LEU A 132 13.16 2.72 -1.10
CA LEU A 132 11.98 1.97 -1.54
C LEU A 132 12.34 1.08 -2.72
N ARG A 133 11.92 -0.18 -2.68
CA ARG A 133 11.99 -1.11 -3.81
C ARG A 133 10.61 -1.63 -4.15
N VAL A 134 10.29 -1.66 -5.45
CA VAL A 134 9.16 -2.41 -5.98
C VAL A 134 9.69 -3.80 -6.33
N LEU A 135 9.02 -4.84 -5.83
CA LEU A 135 9.31 -6.24 -6.13
C LEU A 135 8.13 -6.81 -6.91
N ASP A 136 8.40 -7.46 -8.03
CA ASP A 136 7.40 -8.25 -8.74
C ASP A 136 7.13 -9.55 -7.96
N ASP A 137 5.86 -9.81 -7.67
CA ASP A 137 5.41 -10.98 -6.92
C ASP A 137 4.84 -12.02 -7.88
N ASP A 138 5.63 -13.05 -8.20
CA ASP A 138 5.17 -14.18 -9.00
C ASP A 138 4.20 -15.07 -8.18
N LEU A 139 2.91 -14.77 -8.28
CA LEU A 139 1.83 -15.51 -7.63
C LEU A 139 1.29 -16.68 -8.47
N SER A 140 1.95 -17.03 -9.59
CA SER A 140 1.55 -18.20 -10.38
C SER A 140 1.59 -19.49 -9.56
N ALA A 141 0.73 -20.45 -9.93
CA ALA A 141 0.70 -21.77 -9.31
C ALA A 141 2.09 -22.45 -9.34
N PRO A 142 2.56 -23.07 -8.23
CA PRO A 142 3.60 -24.10 -8.34
C PRO A 142 3.07 -25.30 -9.12
N ASP A 143 3.98 -26.18 -9.57
CA ASP A 143 3.61 -27.45 -10.19
C ASP A 143 2.76 -28.30 -9.24
N SER A 144 1.97 -29.22 -9.79
CA SER A 144 1.14 -30.12 -8.99
C SER A 144 1.97 -30.90 -7.96
N GLY A 145 1.57 -30.82 -6.69
CA GLY A 145 2.29 -31.45 -5.57
C GLY A 145 3.50 -30.65 -5.03
N TRP A 146 3.78 -29.45 -5.55
CA TRP A 146 4.86 -28.58 -5.09
C TRP A 146 4.34 -27.34 -4.34
N SER A 147 5.25 -26.63 -3.68
CA SER A 147 5.05 -25.29 -3.12
C SER A 147 6.11 -24.34 -3.70
N LYS A 148 5.91 -23.02 -3.61
CA LYS A 148 6.84 -22.02 -4.14
C LYS A 148 7.27 -21.04 -3.06
N VAL A 149 8.55 -20.74 -2.95
CA VAL A 149 9.11 -19.86 -1.90
C VAL A 149 10.12 -18.89 -2.50
N ARG A 150 10.09 -17.62 -2.09
CA ARG A 150 11.25 -16.73 -2.15
C ARG A 150 11.75 -16.38 -0.76
N VAL A 151 13.03 -16.04 -0.65
CA VAL A 151 13.63 -15.48 0.56
C VAL A 151 13.72 -13.96 0.41
N VAL A 152 13.39 -13.24 1.48
CA VAL A 152 13.53 -11.78 1.60
C VAL A 152 14.47 -11.50 2.77
N GLN A 153 15.72 -11.11 2.50
CA GLN A 153 16.71 -10.87 3.57
C GLN A 153 16.67 -9.41 4.02
N ALA A 154 16.03 -9.19 5.17
CA ALA A 154 15.77 -7.90 5.78
C ALA A 154 16.49 -7.71 7.13
N SER A 155 17.39 -8.63 7.51
CA SER A 155 18.22 -8.51 8.72
C SER A 155 19.56 -7.82 8.45
N VAL A 156 19.91 -6.82 9.28
CA VAL A 156 21.24 -6.20 9.28
C VAL A 156 22.27 -7.00 10.08
N ARG A 157 21.81 -7.93 10.93
CA ARG A 157 22.65 -8.84 11.73
C ARG A 157 23.28 -9.95 10.90
N ALA A 158 22.70 -10.26 9.74
CA ALA A 158 23.27 -11.17 8.76
C ALA A 158 23.39 -10.48 7.38
N PRO A 159 24.44 -9.65 7.17
CA PRO A 159 24.64 -8.89 5.92
C PRO A 159 24.69 -9.77 4.67
N VAL A 160 25.12 -11.02 4.83
CA VAL A 160 25.03 -12.11 3.85
C VAL A 160 24.58 -13.36 4.60
N ILE A 161 23.63 -14.10 4.03
CA ILE A 161 23.08 -15.31 4.67
C ILE A 161 22.98 -16.49 3.70
N ASP A 162 23.32 -17.67 4.22
CA ASP A 162 23.03 -18.97 3.62
C ASP A 162 21.86 -19.62 4.37
N ILE A 163 20.93 -20.20 3.63
CA ILE A 163 19.77 -20.91 4.17
C ILE A 163 19.76 -22.31 3.60
N ALA A 164 19.77 -23.32 4.49
CA ALA A 164 19.69 -24.73 4.13
C ALA A 164 18.63 -25.44 4.96
N ALA A 165 18.10 -26.55 4.44
CA ALA A 165 17.37 -27.49 5.29
C ALA A 165 18.36 -28.18 6.26
N ALA A 166 17.97 -28.40 7.50
CA ALA A 166 18.78 -29.11 8.48
C ALA A 166 19.06 -30.54 8.00
N ALA A 167 20.35 -30.88 7.84
CA ALA A 167 20.81 -32.12 7.19
C ALA A 167 20.26 -32.37 5.77
N GLY A 168 19.87 -31.31 5.06
CA GLY A 168 19.31 -31.35 3.71
C GLY A 168 19.99 -30.38 2.74
N PRO A 169 19.37 -30.10 1.58
CA PRO A 169 19.96 -29.23 0.56
C PRO A 169 19.99 -27.75 0.98
N THR A 170 20.93 -27.01 0.39
CA THR A 170 20.92 -25.55 0.38
C THR A 170 19.69 -25.04 -0.37
N ILE A 171 18.96 -24.11 0.24
CA ILE A 171 17.75 -23.47 -0.31
C ILE A 171 18.12 -22.12 -0.95
N ALA A 172 19.02 -21.36 -0.31
CA ALA A 172 19.57 -20.13 -0.84
C ALA A 172 21.00 -19.94 -0.32
N ASN A 173 21.86 -19.34 -1.15
CA ASN A 173 23.27 -19.07 -0.83
C ASN A 173 23.60 -17.61 -1.13
N GLY A 174 24.40 -16.98 -0.27
CA GLY A 174 24.91 -15.62 -0.47
C GLY A 174 23.85 -14.53 -0.52
N VAL A 175 22.67 -14.73 0.10
CA VAL A 175 21.56 -13.74 0.03
C VAL A 175 21.97 -12.48 0.81
N GLN A 176 22.12 -11.37 0.11
CA GLN A 176 22.60 -10.11 0.69
C GLN A 176 21.47 -9.35 1.40
N PHE A 177 21.83 -8.57 2.41
CA PHE A 177 20.91 -7.63 3.06
C PHE A 177 20.22 -6.70 2.07
N ALA A 178 18.93 -6.47 2.30
CA ALA A 178 18.03 -5.68 1.45
C ALA A 178 17.87 -6.26 0.03
N THR A 179 18.04 -7.57 -0.15
CA THR A 179 17.77 -8.27 -1.42
C THR A 179 16.80 -9.45 -1.24
N THR A 180 16.33 -9.98 -2.37
CA THR A 180 15.44 -11.14 -2.43
C THR A 180 15.99 -12.19 -3.38
N THR A 181 15.72 -13.47 -3.13
CA THR A 181 15.93 -14.50 -4.15
C THR A 181 14.81 -14.43 -5.21
N PRO A 182 15.00 -15.06 -6.38
CA PRO A 182 13.88 -15.54 -7.17
C PRO A 182 12.95 -16.46 -6.35
N TYR A 183 11.74 -16.68 -6.87
CA TYR A 183 10.86 -17.73 -6.38
C TYR A 183 11.36 -19.10 -6.89
N THR A 184 11.46 -20.08 -5.98
CA THR A 184 11.92 -21.44 -6.26
C THR A 184 10.85 -22.45 -5.81
N GLN A 185 10.63 -23.51 -6.59
CA GLN A 185 9.75 -24.60 -6.18
C GLN A 185 10.43 -25.53 -5.18
N VAL A 186 9.73 -25.88 -4.11
CA VAL A 186 10.22 -26.74 -3.02
C VAL A 186 9.14 -27.73 -2.58
N ARG A 187 9.57 -28.89 -2.07
CA ARG A 187 8.65 -29.93 -1.60
C ARG A 187 7.83 -29.43 -0.40
N PRO A 188 6.50 -29.66 -0.37
CA PRO A 188 5.69 -29.36 0.79
C PRO A 188 6.08 -30.27 1.97
N GLY A 189 5.82 -29.81 3.19
CA GLY A 189 6.22 -30.47 4.43
C GLY A 189 6.68 -29.49 5.51
N SER A 190 7.05 -30.02 6.66
CA SER A 190 7.69 -29.26 7.74
C SER A 190 9.21 -29.32 7.59
N TRP A 191 9.84 -28.15 7.61
CA TRP A 191 11.27 -27.98 7.40
C TRP A 191 11.88 -27.26 8.59
N LYS A 192 12.95 -27.84 9.15
CA LYS A 192 13.86 -27.10 10.01
C LYS A 192 14.93 -26.46 9.15
N LEU A 193 15.01 -25.13 9.17
CA LEU A 193 15.99 -24.35 8.44
C LEU A 193 17.21 -24.05 9.31
N SER A 194 18.40 -24.11 8.73
CA SER A 194 19.63 -23.52 9.28
C SER A 194 19.89 -22.21 8.56
N LEU A 195 19.97 -21.13 9.35
CA LEU A 195 20.22 -19.75 8.93
C LEU A 195 21.65 -19.40 9.34
N ASN A 196 22.56 -19.43 8.38
CA ASN A 196 23.99 -19.27 8.60
C ASN A 196 24.43 -17.87 8.12
N SER A 197 24.78 -16.99 9.04
CA SER A 197 25.40 -15.71 8.73
C SER A 197 26.91 -15.86 8.66
N THR A 198 27.57 -15.18 7.73
CA THR A 198 29.04 -15.07 7.73
C THR A 198 29.52 -14.52 9.08
N GLY A 199 30.36 -15.26 9.80
CA GLY A 199 30.91 -14.87 11.10
C GLY A 199 29.94 -14.91 12.29
N GLY A 200 28.71 -15.41 12.12
CA GLY A 200 27.72 -15.53 13.19
C GLY A 200 27.46 -16.97 13.63
N ALA A 201 26.86 -17.15 14.80
CA ALA A 201 26.35 -18.46 15.21
C ALA A 201 25.13 -18.86 14.35
N PRO A 202 25.00 -20.13 13.91
CA PRO A 202 23.81 -20.60 13.21
C PRO A 202 22.55 -20.38 14.03
N THR A 203 21.52 -19.80 13.40
CA THR A 203 20.16 -19.75 13.96
C THR A 203 19.32 -20.83 13.28
N THR A 204 18.39 -21.47 13.98
CA THR A 204 17.43 -22.40 13.36
C THR A 204 16.02 -21.85 13.39
N SER A 205 15.23 -22.13 12.36
CA SER A 205 13.81 -21.78 12.32
C SER A 205 12.99 -22.91 11.70
N ASP A 206 11.84 -23.22 12.27
CA ASP A 206 10.92 -24.24 11.76
C ASP A 206 9.85 -23.58 10.89
N VAL A 207 9.61 -24.11 9.69
CA VAL A 207 8.61 -23.61 8.73
C VAL A 207 7.76 -24.77 8.18
N SER A 208 6.52 -24.51 7.79
CA SER A 208 5.63 -25.53 7.22
C SER A 208 5.02 -25.06 5.90
N LEU A 209 5.21 -25.86 4.85
CA LEU A 209 4.86 -25.54 3.47
C LEU A 209 3.78 -26.50 2.97
N ALA A 210 2.68 -25.95 2.47
CA ALA A 210 1.58 -26.69 1.86
C ALA A 210 1.71 -26.73 0.34
N ALA A 211 1.25 -27.82 -0.29
CA ALA A 211 1.19 -27.91 -1.74
C ALA A 211 0.27 -26.82 -2.33
N GLY A 212 0.51 -26.40 -3.57
CA GLY A 212 -0.32 -25.40 -4.26
C GLY A 212 -0.25 -24.00 -3.64
N THR A 213 0.76 -23.71 -2.82
CA THR A 213 0.89 -22.45 -2.06
C THR A 213 2.20 -21.74 -2.39
N VAL A 214 2.11 -20.41 -2.53
CA VAL A 214 3.24 -19.49 -2.78
C VAL A 214 3.55 -18.73 -1.49
N TYR A 215 4.83 -18.56 -1.18
CA TYR A 215 5.31 -17.96 0.07
C TYR A 215 6.46 -16.97 -0.10
N SER A 216 6.51 -16.00 0.80
CA SER A 216 7.69 -15.18 1.07
C SER A 216 8.21 -15.50 2.47
N LEU A 217 9.43 -16.02 2.57
CA LEU A 217 10.15 -16.20 3.83
C LEU A 217 10.96 -14.93 4.13
N LEU A 218 10.51 -14.15 5.09
CA LEU A 218 11.25 -12.99 5.60
C LEU A 218 12.30 -13.48 6.59
N VAL A 219 13.53 -12.99 6.45
CA VAL A 219 14.58 -13.11 7.47
C VAL A 219 14.77 -11.74 8.11
N LEU A 220 14.62 -11.68 9.44
CA LEU A 220 14.51 -10.44 10.21
C LEU A 220 15.47 -10.47 11.42
N ASP A 221 15.79 -9.28 11.93
CA ASP A 221 16.44 -9.11 13.23
C ASP A 221 15.54 -9.65 14.36
N GLY A 222 16.08 -10.52 15.21
CA GLY A 222 15.36 -11.04 16.38
C GLY A 222 15.25 -10.00 17.50
N LYS A 223 14.06 -9.88 18.12
CA LYS A 223 13.80 -8.93 19.23
C LYS A 223 14.70 -9.15 20.46
N GLN A 224 15.20 -10.37 20.66
CA GLN A 224 16.12 -10.73 21.75
C GLN A 224 17.58 -10.85 21.27
N GLY A 225 17.89 -10.31 20.09
CA GLY A 225 19.12 -10.60 19.34
C GLY A 225 18.96 -11.80 18.40
N GLY A 226 20.04 -12.12 17.68
CA GLY A 226 20.02 -13.17 16.65
C GLY A 226 19.13 -12.84 15.45
N LEU A 227 18.71 -13.89 14.74
CA LEU A 227 17.78 -13.82 13.62
C LEU A 227 16.41 -14.37 14.04
N THR A 228 15.37 -13.93 13.34
CA THR A 228 14.07 -14.60 13.32
C THR A 228 13.58 -14.72 11.88
N THR A 229 12.62 -15.61 11.61
CA THR A 229 11.99 -15.68 10.30
C THR A 229 10.49 -15.55 10.41
N GLU A 230 9.86 -15.01 9.37
CA GLU A 230 8.41 -15.00 9.25
C GLU A 230 8.01 -15.53 7.87
N LEU A 231 7.29 -16.66 7.85
CA LEU A 231 6.76 -17.25 6.63
C LEU A 231 5.40 -16.62 6.31
N ARG A 232 5.34 -15.81 5.25
CA ARG A 232 4.10 -15.23 4.73
C ARG A 232 3.55 -16.09 3.60
N VAL A 233 2.24 -16.36 3.62
CA VAL A 233 1.52 -16.90 2.46
C VAL A 233 1.23 -15.75 1.51
N ASP A 234 1.61 -15.91 0.25
CA ASP A 234 1.37 -14.93 -0.81
C ASP A 234 0.15 -15.30 -1.66
N ALA A 235 0.01 -16.57 -2.05
CA ALA A 235 -1.13 -17.09 -2.82
C ALA A 235 -1.41 -18.57 -2.52
N LYS A 236 -2.64 -19.04 -2.78
CA LYS A 236 -3.09 -20.43 -2.56
C LYS A 236 -3.96 -20.92 -3.72
N GLY A 237 -3.91 -22.22 -3.99
CA GLY A 237 -4.92 -22.90 -4.82
C GLY A 237 -4.77 -22.65 -6.33
N GLY A 238 -3.58 -22.27 -6.79
CA GLY A 238 -3.26 -22.15 -8.21
C GLY A 238 -3.85 -20.94 -8.94
N SER A 239 -4.45 -19.99 -8.21
CA SER A 239 -4.86 -18.70 -8.75
C SER A 239 -3.77 -17.64 -8.55
N VAL A 240 -3.66 -16.69 -9.48
CA VAL A 240 -2.84 -15.47 -9.32
C VAL A 240 -3.45 -14.47 -8.34
N VAL A 241 -4.68 -14.72 -7.85
CA VAL A 241 -5.30 -13.93 -6.80
C VAL A 241 -4.55 -14.15 -5.47
N PRO A 242 -4.02 -13.11 -4.82
CA PRO A 242 -3.28 -13.26 -3.58
C PRO A 242 -4.15 -13.75 -2.41
N ALA A 243 -3.52 -14.46 -1.48
CA ALA A 243 -4.19 -14.89 -0.26
C ALA A 243 -4.52 -13.68 0.65
N GLY A 244 -5.78 -13.55 1.04
CA GLY A 244 -6.23 -12.44 1.90
C GLY A 244 -6.19 -11.07 1.23
N GLY A 245 -6.29 -11.02 -0.10
CA GLY A 245 -6.48 -9.76 -0.82
C GLY A 245 -7.73 -9.03 -0.36
N VAL A 246 -7.61 -7.73 -0.07
CA VAL A 246 -8.74 -6.86 0.26
C VAL A 246 -9.11 -5.98 -0.92
N ASP A 247 -10.41 -5.90 -1.22
CA ASP A 247 -10.90 -4.91 -2.18
C ASP A 247 -10.63 -3.50 -1.64
N ALA A 248 -9.93 -2.68 -2.42
CA ALA A 248 -9.55 -1.34 -1.98
C ALA A 248 -10.72 -0.33 -1.96
N GLY A 249 -11.91 -0.76 -2.40
CA GLY A 249 -13.15 0.04 -2.37
C GLY A 249 -13.12 1.21 -3.34
N ALA A 250 -13.56 1.00 -4.58
CA ALA A 250 -13.80 2.11 -5.50
C ALA A 250 -14.87 3.04 -4.90
N GLY A 251 -14.48 4.25 -4.52
CA GLY A 251 -15.36 5.22 -3.87
C GLY A 251 -16.57 5.54 -4.74
N GLY A 252 -17.75 5.06 -4.32
CA GLY A 252 -18.97 5.18 -5.11
C GLY A 252 -19.42 6.63 -5.27
N ALA A 253 -19.51 7.09 -6.52
CA ALA A 253 -20.21 8.32 -6.86
C ALA A 253 -21.70 8.17 -6.47
N ARG A 254 -22.11 8.85 -5.39
CA ARG A 254 -23.51 8.84 -4.93
C ARG A 254 -24.38 9.61 -5.91
N ALA A 255 -25.19 8.89 -6.70
CA ALA A 255 -26.35 9.48 -7.34
C ALA A 255 -27.35 9.88 -6.23
N ALA A 256 -27.61 11.18 -6.08
CA ALA A 256 -28.60 11.68 -5.15
C ALA A 256 -30.01 11.38 -5.68
N VAL A 257 -30.77 10.54 -4.99
CA VAL A 257 -32.22 10.44 -5.11
C VAL A 257 -32.84 11.10 -3.88
N ALA A 258 -33.79 12.00 -4.10
CA ALA A 258 -34.37 12.86 -3.07
C ALA A 258 -35.74 12.33 -2.57
N GLY A 259 -36.05 12.61 -1.30
CA GLY A 259 -37.37 12.38 -0.66
C GLY A 259 -37.58 10.93 -0.17
N GLN A 260 -38.12 10.64 1.02
CA GLN A 260 -39.01 11.43 1.88
C GLN A 260 -39.15 10.75 3.27
N ASP A 261 -39.32 11.55 4.32
CA ASP A 261 -39.71 11.18 5.71
C ASP A 261 -41.12 11.82 5.94
N PRO A 262 -42.06 11.36 6.82
CA PRO A 262 -41.79 10.95 8.21
C PRO A 262 -42.61 9.80 8.87
N GLY A 263 -41.93 9.13 9.80
CA GLY A 263 -42.41 8.93 11.18
C GLY A 263 -43.56 7.94 11.50
N ARG A 264 -43.24 6.89 12.28
CA ARG A 264 -44.16 6.30 13.28
C ARG A 264 -43.40 5.61 14.41
N ARG A 265 -43.67 6.01 15.67
CA ARG A 265 -43.32 5.23 16.88
C ARG A 265 -44.41 4.20 17.17
N VAL A 266 -44.03 3.00 17.61
CA VAL A 266 -44.81 2.13 18.53
C VAL A 266 -43.81 1.36 19.40
N ASP A 267 -44.22 1.01 20.62
CA ASP A 267 -43.37 0.58 21.74
C ASP A 267 -43.23 -0.95 21.91
N THR A 268 -42.08 -1.36 22.48
CA THR A 268 -41.92 -2.33 23.61
C THR A 268 -42.21 -3.85 23.48
N MET A 269 -41.28 -4.65 24.07
CA MET A 269 -41.35 -6.10 24.47
C MET A 269 -41.39 -7.15 23.32
N ASP A 270 -40.83 -8.36 23.43
CA ASP A 270 -39.90 -9.03 24.37
C ASP A 270 -39.37 -10.33 23.68
N ALA A 271 -38.44 -11.06 24.33
CA ALA A 271 -38.07 -12.49 24.15
C ALA A 271 -36.80 -12.89 23.34
N THR A 272 -35.77 -13.25 24.12
CA THR A 272 -34.93 -14.49 24.05
C THR A 272 -34.14 -14.87 22.77
N GLU A 273 -32.81 -14.59 22.81
CA GLU A 273 -31.63 -15.50 22.65
C GLU A 273 -31.51 -16.56 21.50
N PRO A 274 -30.28 -17.06 21.16
CA PRO A 274 -28.89 -16.58 21.40
C PRO A 274 -27.94 -16.65 20.16
N THR A 275 -26.64 -16.40 20.37
CA THR A 275 -25.47 -16.53 19.43
C THR A 275 -25.37 -15.44 18.34
N ASP A 276 -24.21 -14.85 18.01
CA ASP A 276 -22.88 -15.42 17.74
C ASP A 276 -21.72 -14.46 18.12
N ARG A 277 -20.47 -14.89 17.87
CA ARG A 277 -19.19 -14.34 18.33
C ARG A 277 -18.89 -12.90 17.88
N ALA A 278 -18.63 -12.03 18.85
CA ALA A 278 -17.96 -10.74 18.64
C ALA A 278 -16.52 -10.77 19.20
N TYR A 279 -15.56 -10.41 18.36
CA TYR A 279 -14.16 -10.23 18.74
C TYR A 279 -13.99 -8.94 19.55
N PRO A 280 -13.30 -8.93 20.71
CA PRO A 280 -13.03 -7.69 21.43
C PRO A 280 -11.97 -6.86 20.70
N PHE A 281 -12.40 -5.74 20.12
CA PHE A 281 -11.52 -4.61 19.82
C PHE A 281 -10.88 -4.14 21.14
N ILE A 282 -9.55 -4.23 21.26
CA ILE A 282 -8.84 -3.61 22.39
C ILE A 282 -8.70 -2.11 22.08
N ALA A 283 -9.58 -1.32 22.68
CA ALA A 283 -9.46 0.13 22.71
C ALA A 283 -8.30 0.53 23.65
N ALA A 284 -7.30 1.24 23.13
CA ALA A 284 -6.24 1.81 23.94
C ALA A 284 -6.74 3.09 24.64
N THR A 285 -7.07 2.98 25.92
CA THR A 285 -7.39 4.14 26.76
C THR A 285 -6.15 5.00 27.00
N ALA A 286 -6.11 6.18 26.39
CA ALA A 286 -5.14 7.22 26.74
C ALA A 286 -5.56 7.90 28.05
N VAL A 287 -4.74 7.81 29.09
CA VAL A 287 -4.84 8.63 30.30
C VAL A 287 -3.67 9.60 30.29
N GLY A 288 -3.97 10.90 30.39
CA GLY A 288 -2.96 11.96 30.32
C GLY A 288 -2.15 12.09 31.61
N GLY A 289 -0.86 12.44 31.45
CA GLY A 289 0.02 12.93 32.50
C GLY A 289 0.76 14.16 31.96
N VAL A 290 0.70 15.27 32.68
CA VAL A 290 1.06 16.62 32.19
C VAL A 290 2.38 17.10 32.84
N LEU A 291 3.16 17.90 32.09
CA LEU A 291 3.88 19.13 32.52
C LEU A 291 5.43 19.18 32.36
N LEU A 292 5.87 20.27 31.68
CA LEU A 292 7.20 20.95 31.70
C LEU A 292 8.46 20.15 31.27
N ALA A 293 9.48 20.74 30.63
CA ALA A 293 9.90 22.16 30.61
C ALA A 293 10.37 22.71 29.24
N LEU A 294 10.64 24.02 29.19
CA LEU A 294 10.90 24.88 28.03
C LEU A 294 12.38 25.30 27.89
N LEU A 295 12.76 25.79 26.69
CA LEU A 295 13.96 26.61 26.35
C LEU A 295 15.32 25.86 26.47
N ALA A 296 16.40 26.18 25.75
CA ALA A 296 16.71 27.17 24.68
C ALA A 296 17.85 26.58 23.79
N ALA A 297 18.34 27.14 22.67
CA ALA A 297 18.02 28.32 21.86
C ALA A 297 18.50 28.08 20.39
N ALA A 298 18.49 29.09 19.53
CA ALA A 298 19.10 29.06 18.18
C ALA A 298 20.43 29.82 18.10
N THR A 299 21.20 29.58 17.02
CA THR A 299 22.35 30.36 16.51
C THR A 299 23.72 30.08 17.15
N VAL A 300 24.69 29.62 16.36
CA VAL A 300 25.91 30.37 15.98
C VAL A 300 26.37 29.85 14.61
N LEU A 301 26.41 30.78 13.64
CA LEU A 301 26.98 30.58 12.32
C LEU A 301 28.45 31.07 12.34
N LEU A 302 29.34 30.41 11.58
CA LEU A 302 30.74 30.80 11.32
C LEU A 302 31.70 30.86 12.52
N LEU A 303 32.74 30.03 12.46
CA LEU A 303 34.10 30.60 12.39
C LEU A 303 34.94 29.86 11.34
N ARG A 304 35.88 30.59 10.73
CA ARG A 304 36.61 30.16 9.53
C ARG A 304 37.82 29.29 9.84
N ARG A 305 38.06 28.34 8.93
CA ARG A 305 39.36 27.92 8.34
C ARG A 305 40.62 27.88 9.24
N ARG A 306 41.33 26.75 9.07
CA ARG A 306 42.80 26.60 8.92
C ARG A 306 43.59 26.18 10.18
N ALA A 307 43.65 24.87 10.39
CA ALA A 307 44.91 24.21 10.73
C ALA A 307 45.43 23.50 9.45
N ARG A 308 46.73 23.61 9.18
CA ARG A 308 47.43 22.91 8.07
C ARG A 308 48.26 21.78 8.67
N ARG A 309 48.47 20.71 7.89
CA ARG A 309 49.67 19.83 7.86
C ARG A 309 50.20 19.27 9.18
N THR A 310 50.35 17.95 9.24
CA THR A 310 51.68 17.29 9.22
C THR A 310 51.52 15.80 8.91
N TRP A 311 52.40 15.31 8.02
CA TRP A 311 52.53 13.92 7.53
C TRP A 311 51.35 13.42 6.69
#